data_AF-A0AAU9LLF2-F1
#
_entry.id   AF-A0AAU9LLF2-F1
#
_cell.length_a   1.000
_cell.length_b   1.000
_cell.length_c   1.000
_cell.angle_alpha   90.00
_cell.angle_beta   90.00
_cell.angle_gamma   90.00
#
_symmetry.space_group_name_H-M   'P 1'
#
loop_
_entity.id
_entity.type
_entity.pdbx_description
1 polymer ?
#
loop_
_entity_poly.entity_id
_entity_poly.type
_entity_poly.pdbx_seq_one_letter_code
_entity_poly.pdbx_strand_id
1 'polypeptide(L)'
;MLLSNSLCKPEIVWQNTWEYLSDGILYNQQQRLKSPDLSLNEDQLKNLTLFEIEQILLRNNSSLQSYGKTPYPDVDSVSSLNNRLITEELDYDIPNLKNEFDQLFVALTYEQ
;
A
#
# COMPACT_ATOMS: atom_id res chain seq x y z
N MET A 1 13.43 3.97 18.15
CA MET A 1 13.85 5.39 18.14
C MET A 1 12.68 6.33 18.01
N LEU A 2 11.73 6.18 17.07
CA LEU A 2 10.52 7.01 16.98
C LEU A 2 9.61 7.04 18.24
N LEU A 3 9.58 5.93 18.96
CA LEU A 3 8.57 5.62 19.98
C LEU A 3 9.12 5.66 21.41
N SER A 4 10.36 6.11 21.58
CA SER A 4 10.91 6.30 22.91
C SER A 4 10.16 7.45 23.57
N ASN A 5 9.54 7.21 24.71
CA ASN A 5 8.77 8.18 25.51
C ASN A 5 9.59 9.39 25.99
N SER A 6 10.87 9.45 25.62
CA SER A 6 11.82 10.55 25.77
C SER A 6 11.78 11.55 24.61
N LEU A 7 11.07 11.29 23.51
CA LEU A 7 10.95 12.20 22.38
C LEU A 7 9.69 13.08 22.52
N CYS A 8 9.92 14.38 22.68
CA CYS A 8 8.87 15.37 22.91
C CYS A 8 7.91 15.55 21.71
N LYS A 9 8.28 15.06 20.51
CA LYS A 9 7.50 15.24 19.25
C LYS A 9 7.71 14.06 18.27
N PRO A 10 6.97 12.94 18.41
CA PRO A 10 7.10 11.77 17.53
C PRO A 10 6.75 12.08 16.07
N GLU A 11 5.89 13.06 15.82
CA GLU A 11 5.51 13.51 14.46
C GLU A 11 6.69 14.07 13.66
N ILE A 12 7.55 14.88 14.30
CA ILE A 12 8.72 15.47 13.64
C ILE A 12 9.74 14.38 13.32
N VAL A 13 9.94 13.44 14.24
CA VAL A 13 10.85 12.32 14.00
C VAL A 13 10.31 11.45 12.88
N TRP A 14 8.99 11.21 12.83
CA TRP A 14 8.35 10.49 11.72
C TRP A 14 8.63 11.19 10.39
N GLN A 15 8.36 12.49 10.28
CA GLN A 15 8.61 13.28 9.07
C GLN A 15 10.08 13.28 8.60
N ASN A 16 11.05 13.12 9.51
CA ASN A 16 12.48 13.06 9.15
C ASN A 16 13.02 11.64 8.96
N THR A 17 12.30 10.60 9.41
CA THR A 17 12.80 9.21 9.38
C THR A 17 11.98 8.28 8.50
N TRP A 18 10.78 8.68 8.07
CA TRP A 18 9.93 7.84 7.22
C TRP A 18 10.63 7.44 5.92
N GLU A 19 11.44 8.32 5.32
CA GLU A 19 12.22 7.99 4.11
C GLU A 19 13.12 6.77 4.34
N TYR A 20 13.87 6.77 5.43
CA TYR A 20 14.75 5.66 5.81
C TYR A 20 13.99 4.41 6.26
N LEU A 21 12.83 4.59 6.91
CA LEU A 21 12.00 3.45 7.36
C LEU A 21 11.24 2.80 6.22
N SER A 22 10.96 3.58 5.17
CA SER A 22 10.35 3.10 3.94
C SER A 22 11.35 2.45 2.99
N ASP A 23 12.65 2.57 3.28
CA ASP A 23 13.72 1.98 2.49
C ASP A 23 13.63 0.45 2.55
N GLY A 24 13.21 -0.15 1.44
CA GLY A 24 12.93 -1.58 1.32
C GLY A 24 11.46 -1.98 1.45
N ILE A 25 10.53 -1.08 1.84
CA ILE A 25 9.09 -1.37 1.79
C ILE A 25 8.64 -1.61 0.34
N LEU A 26 9.09 -0.76 -0.59
CA LEU A 26 8.86 -0.93 -2.03
C LEU A 26 9.38 -2.29 -2.52
N TYR A 27 10.61 -2.64 -2.15
CA TYR A 27 11.25 -3.89 -2.56
C TYR A 27 10.51 -5.13 -2.01
N ASN A 28 10.09 -5.09 -0.74
CA ASN A 28 9.28 -6.17 -0.15
C ASN A 28 7.94 -6.28 -0.88
N GLN A 29 7.34 -5.16 -1.27
CA GLN A 29 6.08 -5.17 -2.00
C GLN A 29 6.19 -5.73 -3.41
N GLN A 30 7.21 -5.33 -4.16
CA GLN A 30 7.50 -5.86 -5.49
C GLN A 30 7.68 -7.39 -5.46
N GLN A 31 8.41 -7.90 -4.46
CA GLN A 31 8.55 -9.36 -4.28
C GLN A 31 7.24 -10.05 -3.92
N ARG A 32 6.44 -9.45 -3.03
CA ARG A 32 5.17 -10.05 -2.57
C ARG A 32 4.13 -10.11 -3.68
N LEU A 33 4.00 -9.04 -4.46
CA LEU A 33 3.07 -8.94 -5.58
C LEU A 33 3.61 -9.60 -6.86
N LYS A 34 4.90 -9.98 -6.89
CA LYS A 34 5.62 -10.45 -8.09
C LYS A 34 5.52 -9.47 -9.26
N SER A 35 5.37 -8.18 -8.96
CA SER A 35 5.31 -7.10 -9.93
C SER A 35 6.55 -6.22 -9.75
N PRO A 36 7.59 -6.39 -10.59
CA PRO A 36 8.83 -5.60 -10.49
C PRO A 36 8.64 -4.15 -10.94
N ASP A 37 7.62 -3.87 -11.76
CA ASP A 37 7.27 -2.53 -12.25
C ASP A 37 6.35 -1.76 -11.30
N LEU A 38 6.05 -2.31 -10.12
CA LEU A 38 5.24 -1.64 -9.11
C LEU A 38 5.96 -0.38 -8.61
N SER A 39 5.35 0.78 -8.88
CA SER A 39 5.75 2.07 -8.34
C SER A 39 4.71 2.54 -7.33
N LEU A 40 5.15 2.86 -6.11
CA LEU A 40 4.28 3.33 -5.04
C LEU A 40 4.46 4.83 -4.86
N ASN A 41 3.34 5.56 -4.72
CA ASN A 41 3.37 6.96 -4.35
C ASN A 41 3.88 7.16 -2.91
N GLU A 42 4.38 8.35 -2.61
CA GLU A 42 4.92 8.70 -1.30
C GLU A 42 3.91 8.47 -0.16
N ASP A 43 2.64 8.82 -0.37
CA ASP A 43 1.57 8.57 0.60
C ASP A 43 1.33 7.08 0.84
N GLN A 44 1.43 6.26 -0.20
CA GLN A 44 1.26 4.81 -0.09
C GLN A 44 2.45 4.16 0.61
N LEU A 45 3.65 4.64 0.31
CA LEU A 45 4.87 4.22 0.98
C LEU A 45 4.83 4.57 2.47
N LYS A 46 4.40 5.79 2.83
CA LYS A 46 4.17 6.21 4.22
C LYS A 46 3.12 5.36 4.92
N ASN A 47 1.98 5.08 4.28
CA ASN A 47 0.93 4.23 4.84
C ASN A 47 1.41 2.79 5.10
N LEU A 48 2.13 2.19 4.15
CA LEU A 48 2.70 0.85 4.31
C LEU A 48 3.74 0.82 5.44
N THR A 49 4.59 1.84 5.51
CA THR A 49 5.61 1.94 6.56
C THR A 49 4.96 2.10 7.94
N LEU A 50 3.91 2.91 8.07
CA LEU A 50 3.13 3.04 9.31
C LEU A 50 2.47 1.72 9.70
N PHE A 51 1.93 0.98 8.74
CA PHE A 51 1.31 -0.32 9.00
C PHE A 51 2.32 -1.35 9.51
N GLU A 52 3.50 -1.46 8.90
CA GLU A 52 4.57 -2.35 9.39
C GLU A 52 5.00 -1.97 10.81
N ILE A 53 5.14 -0.66 11.10
CA ILE A 53 5.43 -0.19 12.46
C ILE A 53 4.32 -0.58 13.43
N GLU A 54 3.05 -0.47 13.03
CA GLU A 54 1.91 -0.91 13.83
C GLU A 54 1.96 -2.42 14.09
N GLN A 55 2.24 -3.25 13.09
CA GLN A 55 2.38 -4.71 13.27
C GLN A 55 3.49 -5.05 14.26
N ILE A 56 4.64 -4.38 14.16
CA ILE A 56 5.76 -4.54 15.11
C ILE A 56 5.33 -4.12 16.51
N LEU A 57 4.57 -3.03 16.64
CA LEU A 57 4.06 -2.54 17.92
C LEU A 57 3.05 -3.49 18.54
N LEU A 58 2.10 -3.99 17.76
CA LEU A 58 1.08 -4.95 18.21
C LEU A 58 1.75 -6.22 18.73
N ARG A 59 2.81 -6.69 18.04
CA ARG A 59 3.62 -7.83 18.50
C ARG A 59 4.32 -7.57 19.83
N ASN A 60 4.60 -6.29 20.15
CA ASN A 60 5.15 -5.85 21.42
C ASN A 60 4.07 -5.43 22.45
N ASN A 61 2.81 -5.82 22.26
CA ASN A 61 1.66 -5.41 23.10
C ASN A 61 1.50 -3.88 23.22
N SER A 62 1.82 -3.16 22.15
CA SER A 62 1.70 -1.71 22.06
C SER A 62 0.99 -1.33 20.76
N SER A 63 0.62 -0.08 20.58
CA SER A 63 -0.05 0.39 19.35
C SER A 63 0.35 1.83 19.08
N LEU A 64 0.36 2.24 17.82
CA LEU A 64 0.54 3.64 17.42
C LEU A 64 -0.49 4.55 18.10
N GLN A 65 -1.71 4.06 18.36
CA GLN A 65 -2.73 4.81 19.09
C GLN A 65 -2.31 5.16 20.53
N SER A 66 -1.45 4.35 21.16
CA SER A 66 -0.98 4.59 22.52
C SER A 66 0.02 5.76 22.62
N TYR A 67 0.58 6.23 21.50
CA TYR A 67 1.62 7.26 21.47
C TYR A 67 1.11 8.65 21.05
N GLY A 68 -0.21 8.84 21.00
CA GLY A 68 -0.88 10.14 21.00
C GLY A 68 -0.32 11.16 20.02
N LYS A 69 -0.80 11.09 18.76
CA LYS A 69 -0.59 12.01 17.60
C LYS A 69 0.23 11.46 16.43
N THR A 70 0.67 10.21 16.44
CA THR A 70 1.17 9.62 15.19
C THR A 70 0.00 9.38 14.23
N PRO A 71 0.11 9.79 12.94
CA PRO A 71 -0.90 9.48 11.93
C PRO A 71 -1.11 7.97 11.87
N TYR A 72 -2.37 7.54 11.82
CA TYR A 72 -2.74 6.14 11.75
C TYR A 72 -2.71 5.69 10.29
N PRO A 73 -2.13 4.52 9.96
CA PRO A 73 -2.17 4.01 8.60
C PRO A 73 -3.61 3.78 8.17
N ASP A 74 -3.92 4.08 6.91
CA ASP A 74 -5.15 3.61 6.30
C ASP A 74 -5.01 2.10 6.02
N VAL A 75 -5.52 1.30 6.96
CA VAL A 75 -5.45 -0.17 6.92
C VAL A 75 -6.17 -0.73 5.70
N ASP A 76 -7.20 -0.05 5.19
CA ASP A 76 -7.98 -0.48 4.03
C ASP A 76 -7.18 -0.24 2.73
N SER A 77 -6.55 0.94 2.64
CA SER A 77 -5.63 1.27 1.55
C SER A 77 -4.43 0.31 1.52
N VAL A 78 -3.84 0.02 2.68
CA VAL A 78 -2.75 -0.96 2.81
C VAL A 78 -3.21 -2.37 2.46
N SER A 79 -4.39 -2.79 2.90
CA SER A 79 -4.93 -4.12 2.59
C SER A 79 -5.16 -4.30 1.10
N SER A 80 -5.67 -3.27 0.43
CA SER A 80 -5.84 -3.24 -1.03
C SER A 80 -4.50 -3.35 -1.76
N LEU A 81 -3.47 -2.63 -1.30
CA LEU A 81 -2.11 -2.73 -1.86
C LEU A 81 -1.44 -4.07 -1.58
N ASN A 82 -1.77 -4.71 -0.46
CA ASN A 82 -1.22 -6.01 -0.10
C ASN A 82 -1.94 -7.16 -0.85
N ASN A 83 -3.12 -6.90 -1.39
CA ASN A 83 -3.94 -7.89 -2.07
C ASN A 83 -3.64 -7.91 -3.56
N ARG A 84 -2.89 -8.93 -3.99
CA ARG A 84 -2.50 -9.12 -5.39
C ARG A 84 -3.70 -9.16 -6.33
N LEU A 85 -4.79 -9.83 -5.94
CA LEU A 85 -6.00 -9.92 -6.76
C LEU A 85 -6.62 -8.53 -6.98
N ILE A 86 -6.68 -7.70 -5.93
CA ILE A 86 -7.21 -6.33 -6.04
C ILE A 86 -6.29 -5.47 -6.91
N THR A 87 -4.97 -5.65 -6.80
CA THR A 87 -3.99 -4.90 -7.60
C THR A 87 -4.08 -5.28 -9.09
N GLU A 88 -4.14 -6.58 -9.39
CA GLU A 88 -4.34 -7.11 -10.76
C GLU A 88 -5.69 -6.64 -11.34
N GLU A 89 -6.75 -6.66 -10.52
CA GLU A 89 -8.08 -6.14 -10.88
C GLU A 89 -8.17 -4.61 -10.90
N LEU A 90 -7.11 -3.85 -10.60
CA LEU A 90 -7.09 -2.38 -10.79
C LEU A 90 -6.14 -1.98 -11.92
N ASP A 91 -5.21 -2.86 -12.28
CA ASP A 91 -4.26 -2.70 -13.38
C ASP A 91 -4.82 -3.25 -14.71
N TYR A 92 -6.14 -3.28 -14.87
CA TYR A 92 -6.74 -3.75 -16.13
C TYR A 92 -6.49 -2.74 -17.26
N ASP A 93 -6.05 -3.27 -18.41
CA ASP A 93 -5.81 -2.49 -19.61
C ASP A 93 -7.15 -2.14 -20.29
N ILE A 94 -7.74 -1.01 -19.90
CA ILE A 94 -9.02 -0.48 -20.40
C ILE A 94 -9.15 -0.54 -21.94
N PRO A 95 -8.15 -0.13 -22.76
CA PRO A 95 -8.26 -0.23 -24.21
C PRO A 95 -8.28 -1.68 -24.72
N ASN A 96 -7.63 -2.61 -24.03
CA ASN A 96 -7.66 -4.03 -24.40
C ASN A 96 -9.04 -4.64 -24.11
N LEU A 97 -9.59 -4.36 -22.93
CA LEU A 97 -10.94 -4.77 -22.54
C LEU A 97 -12.01 -4.18 -23.48
N LYS A 98 -11.82 -2.93 -23.91
CA LYS A 98 -12.71 -2.29 -24.88
C LYS A 98 -12.65 -2.96 -26.25
N ASN A 99 -11.46 -3.33 -26.72
CA ASN A 99 -11.28 -4.03 -27.99
C ASN A 99 -11.90 -5.44 -27.93
N GLU A 100 -11.71 -6.17 -26.83
CA GLU A 100 -12.33 -7.48 -26.61
C GLU A 100 -13.86 -7.38 -26.56
N PHE A 101 -14.39 -6.35 -25.90
CA PHE A 101 -15.82 -6.05 -25.93
C PHE A 101 -16.33 -5.76 -27.34
N ASP A 102 -15.67 -4.89 -28.11
CA ASP A 102 -16.06 -4.59 -29.49
C ASP A 102 -16.02 -5.86 -30.38
N GLN A 103 -15.02 -6.72 -30.21
CA GLN A 103 -14.92 -7.99 -30.94
C GLN A 103 -16.05 -8.97 -30.59
N LEU A 104 -16.34 -9.14 -29.31
CA LEU A 104 -17.43 -10.00 -28.84
C LEU A 104 -18.80 -9.44 -29.21
N PHE A 105 -18.97 -8.12 -29.15
CA PHE A 105 -20.19 -7.43 -29.55
C PHE A 105 -20.49 -7.62 -31.03
N VAL A 106 -19.46 -7.53 -31.89
CA VAL A 106 -19.58 -7.86 -33.31
C VAL A 106 -19.91 -9.35 -33.52
N ALA A 107 -19.29 -10.25 -32.76
CA ALA A 107 -19.57 -11.68 -32.84
C ALA A 107 -21.00 -12.07 -32.38
N LEU A 108 -21.62 -11.28 -31.52
CA LEU A 108 -23.01 -11.44 -31.05
C LEU A 108 -24.06 -11.06 -32.10
N THR A 109 -23.69 -10.36 -33.19
CA THR A 109 -24.64 -9.93 -34.23
C THR A 109 -24.90 -10.94 -35.36
N TYR A 110 -24.46 -12.20 -35.19
CA TYR A 110 -24.78 -13.30 -36.12
C TYR A 110 -25.51 -14.47 -35.41
N GLU A 111 -26.67 -14.19 -34.83
CA GLU A 111 -27.72 -15.21 -34.73
C GLU A 111 -28.77 -14.91 -35.82
N GLN A 112 -28.82 -15.78 -36.81
CA GLN A 112 -29.74 -15.76 -37.95
C GLN A 112 -30.87 -16.77 -37.73
#